data_AF-A0A0A2FE19-F1
#
_entry.id   AF-A0A0A2FE19-F1
#
_cell.length_a   1.000
_cell.length_b   1.000
_cell.length_c   1.000
_cell.angle_alpha   90.00
_cell.angle_beta   90.00
_cell.angle_gamma   90.00
#
_symmetry.space_group_name_H-M   'P 1'
#
loop_
_entity.id
_entity.type
_entity.pdbx_description
1 polymer ?
#
loop_
_entity_poly.entity_id
_entity_poly.type
_entity_poly.pdbx_seq_one_letter_code
_entity_poly.pdbx_strand_id
1 'polypeptide(L)'
;MAVVFLSGGCKTNQTNSPTEMTQTHNQKPQNNFPKPILIGGEDRHDQDGLAPMTPAMALAPIIIYKTRGDYRNLVPITLSTDKKYVVARPAPSDLRCGDGLCTPVELADGYLLDRRGVGPTSAFVEYTYEQYFAIKGIPSQSDLLQRIVDADPFTELYRCDRSRCNPNDIKSMNAYIKAGKPGAVSLK
;
A
#
# COMPACT_ATOMS: atom_id res chain seq x y z
N MET A 1 -3.60 -28.48 -57.71
CA MET A 1 -3.10 -29.85 -57.44
C MET A 1 -3.06 -30.05 -55.95
N ALA A 2 -3.67 -31.13 -55.47
CA ALA A 2 -3.67 -31.56 -54.07
C ALA A 2 -2.84 -32.85 -53.92
N VAL A 3 -2.63 -33.25 -52.66
CA VAL A 3 -2.12 -34.56 -52.15
C VAL A 3 -0.58 -34.59 -52.00
N VAL A 4 0.03 -34.59 -50.81
CA VAL A 4 -0.01 -35.45 -49.59
C VAL A 4 1.06 -36.57 -49.61
N PHE A 5 2.00 -36.42 -48.66
CA PHE A 5 2.79 -37.41 -47.89
C PHE A 5 3.75 -38.38 -48.59
N LEU A 6 4.96 -38.53 -48.01
CA LEU A 6 5.37 -39.79 -47.33
C LEU A 6 6.74 -39.68 -46.64
N SER A 7 6.76 -40.34 -45.49
CA SER A 7 7.79 -40.66 -44.51
C SER A 7 9.00 -41.44 -45.01
N GLY A 8 10.14 -41.32 -44.30
CA GLY A 8 11.20 -42.33 -44.26
C GLY A 8 11.86 -42.41 -42.88
N GLY A 9 11.78 -43.59 -42.24
CA GLY A 9 12.66 -44.01 -41.12
C GLY A 9 14.10 -44.28 -41.63
N CYS A 10 15.09 -44.80 -40.92
CA CYS A 10 15.29 -45.61 -39.70
C CYS A 10 16.85 -45.72 -39.60
N LYS A 11 17.58 -45.73 -38.47
CA LYS A 11 17.91 -46.90 -37.61
C LYS A 11 19.27 -46.63 -36.90
N THR A 12 19.37 -47.01 -35.61
CA THR A 12 20.52 -47.67 -34.88
C THR A 12 21.91 -47.00 -34.84
N ASN A 13 22.67 -46.90 -33.73
CA ASN A 13 23.01 -47.91 -32.71
C ASN A 13 23.52 -47.30 -31.39
N GLN A 14 23.38 -48.10 -30.32
CA GLN A 14 23.94 -47.94 -28.97
C GLN A 14 25.48 -48.02 -28.97
N THR A 15 26.19 -47.44 -27.97
CA THR A 15 26.90 -48.15 -26.87
C THR A 15 27.62 -47.15 -25.93
N ASN A 16 27.64 -47.49 -24.62
CA ASN A 16 28.57 -47.10 -23.54
C ASN A 16 28.08 -46.12 -22.45
N SER A 17 27.55 -46.71 -21.37
CA SER A 17 27.57 -46.22 -19.97
C SER A 17 29.03 -46.12 -19.42
N PRO A 18 29.33 -45.55 -18.23
CA PRO A 18 28.44 -45.26 -17.08
C PRO A 18 28.68 -43.91 -16.35
N THR A 19 27.87 -43.69 -15.31
CA THR A 19 28.05 -42.83 -14.11
C THR A 19 26.90 -41.83 -13.92
N GLU A 20 25.85 -42.35 -13.27
CA GLU A 20 25.18 -41.76 -12.09
C GLU A 20 25.40 -40.26 -11.82
N MET A 21 24.36 -39.44 -11.99
CA MET A 21 23.94 -38.44 -11.02
C MET A 21 22.47 -38.08 -11.23
N THR A 22 21.72 -38.25 -10.14
CA THR A 22 20.27 -38.20 -10.01
C THR A 22 19.68 -36.82 -10.29
N GLN A 23 18.58 -36.80 -11.04
CA GLN A 23 17.72 -35.65 -11.29
C GLN A 23 16.92 -35.29 -10.03
N THR A 24 17.07 -34.07 -9.51
CA THR A 24 16.16 -33.53 -8.49
C THR A 24 14.96 -32.87 -9.17
N HIS A 25 13.81 -33.54 -9.09
CA HIS A 25 12.50 -33.02 -9.46
C HIS A 25 12.05 -31.96 -8.45
N ASN A 26 11.71 -30.78 -8.96
CA ASN A 26 11.10 -29.66 -8.24
C ASN A 26 9.78 -30.06 -7.59
N GLN A 27 9.75 -30.16 -6.25
CA GLN A 27 8.52 -30.21 -5.46
C GLN A 27 8.28 -28.85 -4.77
N LYS A 28 7.07 -28.35 -5.03
CA LYS A 28 6.40 -27.21 -4.37
C LYS A 28 6.47 -27.33 -2.84
N PRO A 29 6.83 -26.29 -2.07
CA PRO A 29 6.75 -26.34 -0.62
C PRO A 29 5.27 -26.36 -0.19
N GLN A 30 4.83 -27.52 0.30
CA GLN A 30 3.61 -27.63 1.10
C GLN A 30 3.95 -27.20 2.53
N ASN A 31 3.49 -26.03 2.93
CA ASN A 31 3.51 -25.61 4.33
C ASN A 31 2.49 -26.43 5.11
N ASN A 32 2.92 -27.58 5.64
CA ASN A 32 2.19 -28.35 6.63
C ASN A 32 2.29 -27.64 7.99
N PHE A 33 1.32 -26.78 8.29
CA PHE A 33 1.01 -26.46 9.68
C PHE A 33 0.49 -27.74 10.35
N PRO A 34 1.03 -28.16 11.52
CA PRO A 34 0.45 -29.27 12.24
C PRO A 34 -0.96 -28.88 12.70
N LYS A 35 -1.94 -29.73 12.38
CA LYS A 35 -3.30 -29.61 12.92
C LYS A 35 -3.23 -29.77 14.44
N PRO A 36 -3.90 -28.92 15.24
CA PRO A 36 -3.98 -29.14 16.67
C PRO A 36 -4.77 -30.43 16.94
N ILE A 37 -4.17 -31.29 17.74
CA ILE A 37 -4.76 -32.54 18.21
C ILE A 37 -5.90 -32.17 19.17
N LEU A 38 -7.13 -32.58 18.86
CA LEU A 38 -8.24 -32.51 19.79
C LEU A 38 -8.10 -33.70 20.76
N ILE A 39 -7.36 -33.53 21.86
CA ILE A 39 -7.39 -34.49 22.98
C ILE A 39 -8.51 -34.06 23.91
N GLY A 40 -9.59 -34.84 23.91
CA GLY A 40 -10.57 -34.80 24.99
C GLY A 40 -10.02 -35.50 26.23
N GLY A 41 -10.22 -34.88 27.39
CA GLY A 41 -9.92 -35.43 28.71
C GLY A 41 -9.87 -34.33 29.78
N GLU A 42 -10.94 -34.23 30.58
CA GLU A 42 -10.98 -33.62 31.92
C GLU A 42 -9.75 -34.06 32.77
N ASP A 43 -9.12 -33.23 33.61
CA ASP A 43 -9.65 -32.70 34.87
C ASP A 43 -8.81 -31.50 35.40
N ARG A 44 -9.54 -30.54 35.97
CA ARG A 44 -9.21 -29.47 36.94
C ARG A 44 -7.74 -29.19 37.29
N HIS A 45 -7.30 -27.94 37.12
CA HIS A 45 -6.69 -27.13 38.20
C HIS A 45 -6.58 -25.64 37.80
N ASP A 46 -7.00 -24.77 38.73
CA ASP A 46 -6.76 -23.32 38.88
C ASP A 46 -7.00 -22.37 37.68
N GLN A 47 -8.10 -21.60 37.77
CA GLN A 47 -8.38 -20.49 36.87
C GLN A 47 -7.63 -19.23 37.29
N ASP A 48 -6.45 -19.01 36.71
CA ASP A 48 -5.93 -17.67 36.40
C ASP A 48 -5.86 -17.54 34.87
N GLY A 49 -7.04 -17.34 34.26
CA GLY A 49 -7.20 -17.25 32.81
C GLY A 49 -6.84 -15.85 32.31
N LEU A 50 -5.57 -15.65 31.95
CA LEU A 50 -5.16 -14.52 31.13
C LEU A 50 -5.74 -14.73 29.72
N ALA A 51 -6.89 -14.12 29.45
CA ALA A 51 -7.52 -14.16 28.13
C ALA A 51 -6.52 -13.73 27.05
N PRO A 52 -6.47 -14.41 25.89
CA PRO A 52 -5.60 -13.99 24.79
C PRO A 52 -6.01 -12.60 24.33
N MET A 53 -5.11 -11.61 24.51
CA MET A 53 -5.29 -10.27 23.96
C MET A 53 -5.45 -10.37 22.46
N THR A 54 -6.66 -10.10 21.97
CA THR A 54 -6.88 -9.77 20.56
C THR A 54 -5.98 -8.57 20.20
N PRO A 55 -5.20 -8.62 19.10
CA PRO A 55 -4.42 -7.47 18.68
C PRO A 55 -5.36 -6.29 18.44
N ALA A 56 -5.16 -5.21 19.19
CA ALA A 56 -5.90 -3.97 18.98
C ALA A 56 -5.64 -3.48 17.56
N MET A 57 -6.68 -3.39 16.73
CA MET A 57 -6.53 -2.81 15.40
C MET A 57 -6.20 -1.32 15.55
N ALA A 58 -4.96 -0.94 15.22
CA ALA A 58 -4.56 0.46 15.23
C ALA A 58 -5.37 1.23 14.18
N LEU A 59 -6.06 2.29 14.60
CA LEU A 59 -6.81 3.16 13.70
C LEU A 59 -5.85 3.97 12.83
N ALA A 60 -6.20 4.15 11.56
CA ALA A 60 -5.42 4.98 10.63
C ALA A 60 -5.30 6.43 11.15
N PRO A 61 -4.14 7.08 11.04
CA PRO A 61 -3.93 8.44 11.55
C PRO A 61 -4.82 9.46 10.84
N ILE A 62 -5.15 10.56 11.54
CA ILE A 62 -5.83 11.73 10.94
C ILE A 62 -4.75 12.76 10.65
N ILE A 63 -4.51 13.03 9.37
CA ILE A 63 -3.45 13.92 8.90
C ILE A 63 -4.07 15.19 8.32
N ILE A 64 -3.55 16.34 8.74
CA ILE A 64 -3.81 17.62 8.09
C ILE A 64 -2.50 18.26 7.65
N TYR A 65 -2.52 18.99 6.54
CA TYR A 65 -1.30 19.53 5.97
C TYR A 65 -1.52 20.81 5.15
N LYS A 66 -0.43 21.50 4.87
CA LYS A 66 -0.34 22.57 3.88
C LYS A 66 0.81 22.30 2.93
N THR A 67 0.68 22.78 1.70
CA THR A 67 1.68 22.62 0.65
C THR A 67 2.18 23.97 0.17
N ARG A 68 3.42 24.00 -0.36
CA ARG A 68 4.03 25.22 -0.91
C ARG A 68 3.40 25.72 -2.21
N GLY A 69 2.65 24.85 -2.89
CA GLY A 69 1.86 25.15 -4.09
C GLY A 69 0.52 24.41 -4.07
N ASP A 70 -0.31 24.63 -5.09
CA ASP A 70 -1.59 23.91 -5.22
C ASP A 70 -1.38 22.53 -5.85
N TYR A 71 -1.38 21.50 -5.02
CA TYR A 71 -1.27 20.09 -5.43
C TYR A 71 -2.54 19.30 -5.11
N ARG A 72 -3.65 19.98 -4.82
CA ARG A 72 -4.86 19.35 -4.28
C ARG A 72 -5.45 18.31 -5.22
N ASN A 73 -5.30 18.54 -6.52
CA ASN A 73 -5.76 17.60 -7.54
C ASN A 73 -4.66 16.64 -8.03
N LEU A 74 -3.47 16.67 -7.46
CA LEU A 74 -2.36 15.81 -7.87
C LEU A 74 -2.24 14.58 -6.99
N VAL A 75 -1.81 13.47 -7.57
CA VAL A 75 -1.69 12.20 -6.85
C VAL A 75 -0.42 12.18 -5.99
N PRO A 76 -0.52 11.87 -4.69
CA PRO A 76 0.66 11.68 -3.86
C PRO A 76 1.25 10.27 -4.04
N ILE A 77 2.58 10.20 -4.01
CA ILE A 77 3.37 8.97 -3.91
C ILE A 77 4.31 9.05 -2.70
N THR A 78 4.80 7.91 -2.21
CA THR A 78 5.76 7.88 -1.10
C THR A 78 7.14 7.56 -1.64
N LEU A 79 8.10 8.43 -1.34
CA LEU A 79 9.50 8.22 -1.66
C LEU A 79 10.26 7.58 -0.51
N SER A 80 11.42 7.04 -0.82
CA SER A 80 12.45 6.73 0.16
C SER A 80 12.93 7.99 0.87
N THR A 81 13.54 7.84 2.05
CA THR A 81 14.06 8.98 2.82
C THR A 81 15.10 9.78 2.03
N ASP A 82 15.92 9.11 1.21
CA ASP A 82 16.90 9.74 0.32
C ASP A 82 16.31 10.20 -1.03
N LYS A 83 14.99 10.02 -1.21
CA LYS A 83 14.20 10.43 -2.39
C LYS A 83 14.62 9.80 -3.71
N LYS A 84 15.40 8.71 -3.69
CA LYS A 84 15.91 8.04 -4.90
C LYS A 84 14.94 7.04 -5.52
N TYR A 85 13.99 6.52 -4.75
CA TYR A 85 13.04 5.52 -5.25
C TYR A 85 11.64 5.70 -4.68
N VAL A 86 10.65 5.18 -5.41
CA VAL A 86 9.25 5.16 -4.99
C VAL A 86 9.05 3.94 -4.09
N VAL A 87 8.73 4.18 -2.82
CA VAL A 87 8.45 3.14 -1.81
C VAL A 87 6.99 2.68 -1.90
N ALA A 88 6.07 3.62 -2.16
CA ALA A 88 4.66 3.28 -2.33
C ALA A 88 3.98 4.20 -3.35
N ARG A 89 3.02 3.63 -4.09
CA ARG A 89 2.19 4.34 -5.06
C ARG A 89 0.77 3.72 -5.07
N PRO A 90 -0.28 4.51 -5.30
CA PRO A 90 -1.61 3.96 -5.53
C PRO A 90 -1.63 3.00 -6.71
N ALA A 91 -2.42 1.92 -6.59
CA ALA A 91 -3.12 1.43 -7.77
C ALA A 91 -4.21 2.46 -8.17
N PRO A 92 -4.56 2.58 -9.46
CA PRO A 92 -5.64 3.49 -9.89
C PRO A 92 -6.93 3.30 -9.09
N SER A 93 -7.33 2.05 -8.81
CA SER A 93 -8.50 1.71 -8.00
C SER A 93 -8.48 2.28 -6.57
N ASP A 94 -7.30 2.48 -5.99
CA ASP A 94 -7.15 2.99 -4.62
C ASP A 94 -7.49 4.47 -4.52
N LEU A 95 -7.62 5.18 -5.65
CA LEU A 95 -8.00 6.58 -5.67
C LEU A 95 -9.50 6.79 -5.40
N ARG A 96 -10.31 5.74 -5.28
CA ARG A 96 -11.76 5.84 -5.06
C ARG A 96 -12.12 5.88 -3.57
N CYS A 97 -13.00 6.81 -3.22
CA CYS A 97 -13.65 6.95 -1.92
C CYS A 97 -15.16 7.02 -2.15
N GLY A 98 -15.86 5.91 -1.90
CA GLY A 98 -17.28 5.78 -2.23
C GLY A 98 -17.53 5.98 -3.73
N ASP A 99 -18.37 6.97 -4.06
CA ASP A 99 -18.75 7.28 -5.43
C ASP A 99 -17.79 8.25 -6.15
N GLY A 100 -16.77 8.77 -5.46
CA GLY A 100 -15.86 9.78 -6.00
C GLY A 100 -14.37 9.45 -5.82
N LEU A 101 -13.51 10.42 -6.15
CA LEU A 101 -12.06 10.34 -5.95
C LEU A 101 -11.68 10.87 -4.56
N CYS A 102 -10.68 10.23 -3.93
CA CYS A 102 -10.13 10.58 -2.62
C CYS A 102 -9.22 11.83 -2.65
N THR A 103 -9.67 12.91 -3.29
CA THR A 103 -8.97 14.22 -3.22
C THR A 103 -8.95 14.74 -1.78
N PRO A 104 -8.02 15.57 -1.34
CA PRO A 104 -8.04 16.09 0.03
C PRO A 104 -9.24 17.04 0.25
N VAL A 105 -9.72 17.14 1.49
CA VAL A 105 -10.82 18.07 1.86
C VAL A 105 -10.23 19.40 2.33
N GLU A 106 -10.80 20.48 1.83
CA GLU A 106 -10.44 21.86 2.20
C GLU A 106 -10.89 22.18 3.63
N LEU A 107 -9.97 22.70 4.44
CA LEU A 107 -10.22 23.11 5.82
C LEU A 107 -9.84 24.59 6.03
N ALA A 108 -10.14 25.11 7.21
CA ALA A 108 -9.79 26.46 7.64
C ALA A 108 -8.28 26.71 7.54
N ASP A 109 -7.92 28.00 7.40
CA ASP A 109 -6.54 28.50 7.39
C ASP A 109 -5.62 27.87 6.33
N GLY A 110 -6.22 27.37 5.24
CA GLY A 110 -5.51 26.76 4.11
C GLY A 110 -5.07 25.32 4.33
N TYR A 111 -5.51 24.66 5.40
CA TYR A 111 -5.21 23.24 5.62
C TYR A 111 -6.02 22.32 4.70
N LEU A 112 -5.44 21.14 4.51
CA LEU A 112 -6.01 20.01 3.80
C LEU A 112 -6.16 18.83 4.74
N LEU A 113 -7.33 18.19 4.75
CA LEU A 113 -7.54 16.88 5.35
C LEU A 113 -7.12 15.80 4.35
N ASP A 114 -6.20 14.95 4.77
CA ASP A 114 -5.76 13.81 3.98
C ASP A 114 -6.87 12.75 3.84
N ARG A 115 -7.02 12.22 2.62
CA ARG A 115 -7.87 11.08 2.28
C ARG A 115 -7.13 9.99 1.48
N ARG A 116 -5.81 10.11 1.30
CA ARG A 116 -4.97 9.18 0.52
C ARG A 116 -3.90 8.47 1.31
N GLY A 117 -3.46 9.03 2.43
CA GLY A 117 -2.35 8.50 3.22
C GLY A 117 -1.04 9.21 2.90
N VAL A 118 -0.98 10.53 3.08
CA VAL A 118 0.26 11.30 2.94
C VAL A 118 1.10 11.24 4.21
N GLY A 119 2.42 11.35 4.05
CA GLY A 119 3.38 11.37 5.14
C GLY A 119 4.63 12.20 4.82
N PRO A 120 5.62 12.24 5.72
CA PRO A 120 6.79 13.14 5.60
C PRO A 120 7.60 12.95 4.32
N THR A 121 7.61 11.75 3.74
CA THR A 121 8.32 11.42 2.49
C THR A 121 7.40 11.41 1.27
N SER A 122 6.17 11.92 1.39
CA SER A 122 5.27 12.02 0.25
C SER A 122 5.70 13.12 -0.72
N ALA A 123 5.56 12.83 -2.00
CA ALA A 123 5.77 13.74 -3.12
C ALA A 123 4.52 13.79 -3.99
N PHE A 124 4.33 14.85 -4.77
CA PHE A 124 3.24 14.95 -5.74
C PHE A 124 3.77 14.78 -7.15
N VAL A 125 3.07 13.96 -7.95
CA VAL A 125 3.34 13.81 -9.38
C VAL A 125 2.36 14.60 -10.22
N GLU A 126 2.71 14.89 -11.47
CA GLU A 126 1.92 15.74 -12.36
C GLU A 126 0.55 15.16 -12.76
N TYR A 127 0.31 13.88 -12.46
CA TYR A 127 -0.98 13.27 -12.72
C TYR A 127 -2.05 13.81 -11.79
N THR A 128 -3.12 14.32 -12.40
CA THR A 128 -4.35 14.55 -11.66
C THR A 128 -4.98 13.23 -11.21
N TYR A 129 -5.85 13.26 -10.21
CA TYR A 129 -6.58 12.07 -9.77
C TYR A 129 -7.34 11.40 -10.93
N GLU A 130 -8.00 12.19 -11.79
CA GLU A 130 -8.73 11.67 -12.96
C GLU A 130 -7.80 11.01 -13.98
N GLN A 131 -6.70 11.68 -14.32
CA GLN A 131 -5.71 11.14 -15.26
C GLN A 131 -5.11 9.85 -14.73
N TYR A 132 -4.67 9.82 -13.47
CA TYR A 132 -4.07 8.64 -12.86
C TYR A 132 -5.08 7.48 -12.77
N PHE A 133 -6.33 7.78 -12.41
CA PHE A 133 -7.40 6.79 -12.34
C PHE A 133 -7.68 6.12 -13.69
N ALA A 134 -7.53 6.87 -14.79
CA ALA A 134 -7.75 6.37 -16.15
C ALA A 134 -6.58 5.54 -16.71
N ILE A 135 -5.42 5.51 -16.06
CA ILE A 135 -4.26 4.74 -16.52
C ILE A 135 -4.57 3.24 -16.47
N LYS A 136 -4.27 2.54 -17.56
CA LYS A 136 -4.33 1.07 -17.58
C LYS A 136 -3.13 0.51 -16.83
N GLY A 137 -3.39 -0.11 -15.69
CA GLY A 137 -2.35 -0.67 -14.83
C GLY A 137 -1.70 0.36 -13.91
N ILE A 138 -0.61 -0.03 -13.26
CA ILE A 138 0.08 0.81 -12.28
C ILE A 138 1.31 1.43 -12.97
N PRO A 139 1.46 2.77 -12.98
CA PRO A 139 2.64 3.44 -13.52
C PRO A 139 3.94 2.86 -12.95
N SER A 140 5.00 2.83 -13.76
CA SER A 140 6.29 2.32 -13.31
C SER A 140 6.97 3.30 -12.34
N GLN A 141 7.95 2.82 -11.59
CA GLN A 141 8.72 3.67 -10.67
C GLN A 141 9.49 4.76 -11.41
N SER A 142 10.14 4.43 -12.53
CA SER A 142 10.91 5.39 -13.32
C SER A 142 10.00 6.48 -13.88
N ASP A 143 8.82 6.11 -14.38
CA ASP A 143 7.87 7.08 -14.94
C ASP A 143 7.38 8.05 -13.86
N LEU A 144 7.12 7.56 -12.65
CA LEU A 144 6.68 8.41 -11.55
C LEU A 144 7.77 9.37 -11.08
N LEU A 145 9.03 8.90 -10.98
CA LEU A 145 10.15 9.75 -10.60
C LEU A 145 10.35 10.91 -11.58
N GLN A 146 10.20 10.66 -12.88
CA GLN A 146 10.31 11.69 -13.92
C GLN A 146 9.18 12.72 -13.90
N ARG A 147 8.06 12.38 -13.24
CA ARG A 147 6.83 13.18 -13.20
C ARG A 147 6.60 13.87 -11.87
N ILE A 148 7.58 13.82 -10.96
CA ILE A 148 7.49 14.53 -9.68
C ILE A 148 7.45 16.03 -9.95
N VAL A 149 6.39 16.68 -9.48
CA VAL A 149 6.25 18.14 -9.48
C VAL A 149 6.95 18.73 -8.26
N ASP A 150 6.78 18.09 -7.09
CA ASP A 150 7.44 18.49 -5.86
C ASP A 150 7.76 17.27 -4.99
N ALA A 151 9.05 17.09 -4.69
CA ALA A 151 9.58 16.02 -3.86
C ALA A 151 9.60 16.37 -2.36
N ASP A 152 9.25 17.59 -1.98
CA ASP A 152 9.17 18.08 -0.60
C ASP A 152 8.02 19.10 -0.40
N PRO A 153 6.76 18.69 -0.65
CA PRO A 153 5.67 19.62 -0.88
C PRO A 153 5.18 20.34 0.38
N PHE A 154 5.32 19.72 1.55
CA PHE A 154 4.67 20.21 2.76
C PHE A 154 5.40 21.40 3.36
N THR A 155 4.65 22.44 3.72
CA THR A 155 5.10 23.52 4.60
C THR A 155 4.69 23.28 6.04
N GLU A 156 3.61 22.52 6.23
CA GLU A 156 3.10 22.07 7.52
C GLU A 156 2.50 20.66 7.34
N LEU A 157 2.76 19.74 8.28
CA LEU A 157 2.21 18.40 8.26
C LEU A 157 1.99 17.93 9.69
N TYR A 158 0.74 17.65 10.06
CA TYR A 158 0.36 17.29 11.43
C TYR A 158 -0.41 15.99 11.47
N ARG A 159 -0.09 15.17 12.48
CA ARG A 159 -0.97 14.11 12.97
C ARG A 159 -1.84 14.66 14.08
N CYS A 160 -3.14 14.66 13.87
CA CYS A 160 -4.10 15.17 14.85
C CYS A 160 -4.27 14.22 16.03
N ASP A 161 -4.58 14.79 17.20
CA ASP A 161 -5.04 14.02 18.36
C ASP A 161 -6.46 13.51 18.10
N ARG A 162 -6.61 12.19 17.96
CA ARG A 162 -7.90 11.55 17.64
C ARG A 162 -8.97 11.78 18.71
N SER A 163 -8.58 12.06 19.95
CA SER A 163 -9.56 12.39 21.01
C SER A 163 -10.16 13.80 20.85
N ARG A 164 -9.59 14.64 19.98
CA ARG A 164 -9.93 16.07 19.85
C ARG A 164 -10.36 16.49 18.45
N CYS A 165 -10.22 15.61 17.46
CA CYS A 165 -10.59 15.89 16.07
C CYS A 165 -11.53 14.81 15.52
N ASN A 166 -12.43 15.20 14.61
CA ASN A 166 -13.35 14.29 13.95
C ASN A 166 -13.29 14.51 12.42
N PRO A 167 -12.63 13.64 11.65
CA PRO A 167 -12.43 13.83 10.22
C PRO A 167 -13.73 13.74 9.39
N ASN A 168 -14.81 13.23 9.98
CA ASN A 168 -16.12 13.14 9.34
C ASN A 168 -16.99 14.40 9.54
N ASP A 169 -16.52 15.35 10.34
CA ASP A 169 -17.22 16.62 10.60
C ASP A 169 -16.29 17.80 10.31
N ILE A 170 -16.46 18.40 9.13
CA ILE A 170 -15.67 19.54 8.66
C ILE A 170 -15.78 20.73 9.61
N LYS A 171 -16.95 20.97 10.22
CA LYS A 171 -17.13 22.07 11.17
C LYS A 171 -16.28 21.84 12.42
N SER A 172 -16.26 20.61 12.94
CA SER A 172 -15.41 20.21 14.06
C SER A 172 -13.92 20.33 13.71
N MET A 173 -13.50 19.86 12.53
CA MET A 173 -12.11 19.99 12.07
C MET A 173 -11.67 21.46 11.97
N ASN A 174 -12.53 22.34 11.45
CA ASN A 174 -12.24 23.76 11.35
C ASN A 174 -12.16 24.43 12.74
N ALA A 175 -13.00 24.03 13.69
CA ALA A 175 -12.89 24.50 15.07
C ALA A 175 -11.59 24.02 15.73
N TYR A 176 -11.19 22.77 15.50
CA TYR A 176 -9.93 22.20 15.98
C TYR A 176 -8.70 22.97 15.45
N ILE A 177 -8.70 23.32 14.16
CA ILE A 177 -7.64 24.14 13.55
C ILE A 177 -7.56 25.52 14.18
N LYS A 178 -8.71 26.20 14.32
CA LYS A 178 -8.79 27.55 14.92
C LYS A 178 -8.37 27.59 16.39
N ALA A 179 -8.56 26.48 17.11
CA ALA A 179 -8.09 26.31 18.48
C ALA A 179 -6.57 26.02 18.58
N GLY A 180 -5.85 26.03 17.46
CA GLY A 180 -4.40 25.77 17.44
C GLY A 180 -4.03 24.30 17.34
N LYS A 181 -4.96 23.41 16.97
CA LYS A 181 -4.74 21.95 16.83
C LYS A 181 -4.16 21.32 18.12
N PRO A 182 -4.81 21.47 19.28
CA PRO A 182 -4.27 20.97 20.55
C PRO A 182 -3.98 19.47 20.49
N GLY A 183 -2.82 19.07 21.01
CA GLY A 183 -2.35 17.68 21.02
C GLY A 183 -1.87 17.14 19.66
N ALA A 184 -1.93 17.93 18.58
CA ALA A 184 -1.34 17.51 17.32
C ALA A 184 0.18 17.35 17.43
N VAL A 185 0.72 16.38 16.70
CA VAL A 185 2.16 16.15 16.57
C VAL A 185 2.60 16.67 15.20
N SER A 186 3.56 17.60 15.19
CA SER A 186 4.22 18.04 13.95
C SER A 186 5.04 16.88 13.39
N LEU A 187 4.82 16.57 12.12
CA LEU A 187 5.60 15.60 11.36
C LEU A 187 6.59 16.28 10.39
N LYS A 188 6.44 17.59 10.22
CA LYS A 188 7.33 18.49 9.51
C LYS A 188 7.37 19.84 10.23
#